data_AF-A0A2V7UA61-F1
#
_entry.id   AF-A0A2V7UA61-F1
#
_cell.length_a   1.000
_cell.length_b   1.000
_cell.length_c   1.000
_cell.angle_alpha   90.00
_cell.angle_beta   90.00
_cell.angle_gamma   90.00
#
_symmetry.space_group_name_H-M   'P 1'
#
loop_
_entity.id
_entity.type
_entity.pdbx_description
1 polymer ?
#
loop_
_entity_poly.entity_id
_entity_poly.type
_entity_poly.pdbx_seq_one_letter_code
_entity_poly.pdbx_strand_id
1 'polypeptide(L)'
;MAACGGGSTTLTTPVTTLAPAPAPTPTVNPFAAACGTPLPSFADSYGFGIKVQLEPTPGKKILNASPIVKNADYCAAAGLTGHTICNTRNENAPERVACDNYLSGIADTGMPGPNWFEDVDNNGKLVKCGEAGTHCDLKPENQYLLDVYAPGSYVACGGKGSPGTCGVCVIAPSDWGYIHKNPSGICGLS
;
A
#
# COMPACT_ATOMS: atom_id res chain seq x y z
N MET A 1 44.17 -63.50 34.46
CA MET A 1 43.45 -64.22 33.39
C MET A 1 42.01 -63.77 33.45
N ALA A 2 41.45 -63.29 32.32
CA ALA A 2 40.03 -63.23 31.91
C ALA A 2 38.96 -62.74 32.93
N ALA A 3 37.89 -62.01 32.60
CA ALA A 3 37.37 -61.25 31.45
C ALA A 3 36.07 -60.56 31.92
N CYS A 4 35.66 -59.48 31.24
CA CYS A 4 34.31 -58.95 30.92
C CYS A 4 33.12 -59.14 31.90
N GLY A 5 32.21 -58.19 32.14
CA GLY A 5 31.90 -56.92 31.51
C GLY A 5 30.66 -56.30 32.20
N GLY A 6 30.64 -54.98 32.31
CA GLY A 6 29.53 -54.23 32.92
C GLY A 6 28.44 -53.94 31.88
N GLY A 7 27.23 -54.43 32.12
CA GLY A 7 26.03 -54.04 31.38
C GLY A 7 25.35 -52.87 32.10
N SER A 8 25.32 -51.69 31.48
CA SER A 8 24.45 -50.59 31.86
C SER A 8 23.60 -50.24 30.64
N THR A 9 22.32 -50.60 30.69
CA THR A 9 21.33 -50.33 29.65
C THR A 9 21.04 -48.83 29.58
N THR A 10 21.49 -48.16 28.53
CA THR A 10 21.03 -46.81 28.16
C THR A 10 19.70 -46.93 27.41
N LEU A 11 18.64 -46.38 27.99
CA LEU A 11 17.37 -46.12 27.31
C LEU A 11 17.58 -45.08 26.20
N THR A 12 17.48 -45.47 24.94
CA THR A 12 17.32 -44.55 23.81
C THR A 12 15.87 -44.07 23.77
N THR A 13 15.65 -42.80 24.13
CA THR A 13 14.42 -42.08 23.79
C THR A 13 14.33 -41.90 22.27
N PRO A 14 13.20 -42.21 21.62
CA PRO A 14 13.00 -41.84 20.23
C PRO A 14 12.94 -40.32 20.10
N VAL A 15 13.79 -39.75 19.26
CA VAL A 15 13.69 -38.33 18.87
C VAL A 15 12.48 -38.20 17.94
N THR A 16 11.39 -37.64 18.45
CA THR A 16 10.25 -37.25 17.63
C THR A 16 10.66 -36.03 16.81
N THR A 17 11.04 -36.23 15.55
CA THR A 17 11.21 -35.14 14.59
C THR A 17 9.89 -34.39 14.50
N LEU A 18 9.86 -33.13 14.96
CA LEU A 18 8.69 -32.27 14.80
C LEU A 18 8.40 -32.13 13.30
N ALA A 19 7.18 -32.49 12.88
CA ALA A 19 6.72 -32.25 11.53
C ALA A 19 6.86 -30.75 11.22
N PRO A 20 7.34 -30.36 10.02
CA PRO A 20 7.35 -28.96 9.61
C PRO A 20 5.94 -28.40 9.77
N ALA A 21 5.81 -27.27 10.46
CA ALA A 21 4.54 -26.56 10.52
C ALA A 21 4.07 -26.31 9.08
N PRO A 22 2.81 -26.62 8.73
CA PRO A 22 2.29 -26.33 7.40
C PRO A 22 2.51 -24.85 7.11
N ALA A 23 3.05 -24.55 5.93
CA ALA A 23 3.21 -23.18 5.47
C ALA A 23 1.85 -22.47 5.60
N PRO A 24 1.81 -21.22 6.09
CA PRO A 24 0.55 -20.49 6.21
C PRO A 24 -0.13 -20.46 4.85
N THR A 25 -1.36 -20.97 4.79
CA THR A 25 -2.19 -20.88 3.60
C THR A 25 -2.23 -19.41 3.18
N PRO A 26 -1.91 -19.05 1.92
CA PRO A 26 -2.03 -17.67 1.47
C PRO A 26 -3.46 -17.22 1.75
N THR A 27 -3.59 -16.23 2.63
CA THR A 27 -4.91 -15.68 2.98
C THR A 27 -5.45 -15.07 1.70
N VAL A 28 -6.54 -15.64 1.18
CA VAL A 28 -7.22 -15.11 -0.01
C VAL A 28 -7.52 -13.64 0.26
N ASN A 29 -7.02 -12.75 -0.59
CA ASN A 29 -7.31 -11.33 -0.46
C ASN A 29 -8.85 -11.13 -0.50
N PRO A 30 -9.47 -10.60 0.56
CA PRO A 30 -10.92 -10.61 0.72
C PRO A 30 -11.65 -9.76 -0.32
N PHE A 31 -10.93 -8.91 -1.05
CA PHE A 31 -11.50 -8.01 -2.05
C PHE A 31 -11.52 -8.61 -3.46
N ALA A 32 -10.85 -9.73 -3.70
CA ALA A 32 -10.71 -10.31 -5.04
C ALA A 32 -12.06 -10.62 -5.70
N ALA A 33 -12.97 -11.26 -4.96
CA ALA A 33 -14.30 -11.61 -5.48
C ALA A 33 -15.15 -10.36 -5.81
N ALA A 34 -15.08 -9.33 -4.95
CA ALA A 34 -15.84 -8.09 -5.15
C ALA A 34 -15.23 -7.17 -6.24
N CYS A 35 -13.92 -7.25 -6.49
CA CYS A 35 -13.29 -6.56 -7.61
C CYS A 35 -13.74 -7.14 -8.97
N GLY A 36 -14.07 -8.42 -9.00
CA GLY A 36 -14.59 -9.09 -10.19
C GLY A 36 -13.56 -9.22 -11.31
N THR A 37 -14.05 -9.34 -12.54
CA THR A 37 -13.23 -9.59 -13.73
C THR A 37 -13.17 -8.36 -14.65
N PRO A 38 -12.00 -7.98 -15.20
CA PRO A 38 -10.70 -8.62 -14.98
C PRO A 38 -10.12 -8.28 -13.61
N LEU A 39 -9.58 -9.27 -12.89
CA LEU A 39 -8.86 -9.02 -11.64
C LEU A 39 -7.45 -8.49 -11.99
N PRO A 40 -6.98 -7.36 -11.44
CA PRO A 40 -5.65 -6.87 -11.72
C PRO A 40 -4.59 -7.84 -11.20
N SER A 41 -3.51 -8.03 -11.96
CA SER A 41 -2.38 -8.83 -11.48
C SER A 41 -1.54 -8.03 -10.49
N PHE A 42 -1.07 -8.66 -9.42
CA PHE A 42 -0.10 -8.06 -8.51
C PHE A 42 1.23 -7.73 -9.19
N ALA A 43 1.62 -8.49 -10.22
CA ALA A 43 2.83 -8.22 -11.01
C ALA A 43 2.71 -6.93 -11.85
N ASP A 44 1.48 -6.50 -12.15
CA ASP A 44 1.20 -5.31 -12.94
C ASP A 44 0.95 -4.07 -12.07
N SER A 45 1.03 -4.22 -10.74
CA SER A 45 0.93 -3.09 -9.82
C SER A 45 2.08 -2.12 -10.05
N TYR A 46 1.73 -0.87 -10.33
CA TYR A 46 2.69 0.19 -10.65
C TYR A 46 2.88 1.19 -9.51
N GLY A 47 2.23 0.96 -8.37
CA GLY A 47 2.26 1.84 -7.19
C GLY A 47 0.98 2.63 -7.03
N PHE A 48 1.10 3.85 -6.51
CA PHE A 48 -0.03 4.75 -6.26
C PHE A 48 0.11 6.04 -7.07
N GLY A 49 -0.93 6.39 -7.82
CA GLY A 49 -1.12 7.75 -8.30
C GLY A 49 -1.71 8.60 -7.17
N ILE A 50 -1.00 9.65 -6.78
CA ILE A 50 -1.45 10.55 -5.70
C ILE A 50 -1.87 11.89 -6.32
N LYS A 51 -3.01 12.42 -5.86
CA LYS A 51 -3.55 13.70 -6.32
C LYS A 51 -3.87 14.59 -5.12
N VAL A 52 -3.64 15.89 -5.28
CA VAL A 52 -4.18 16.89 -4.36
C VAL A 52 -5.66 17.10 -4.67
N GLN A 53 -6.51 16.94 -3.66
CA GLN A 53 -7.95 17.22 -3.72
C GLN A 53 -8.22 18.73 -3.63
N LEU A 54 -9.47 19.13 -3.82
CA LEU A 54 -9.87 20.53 -3.63
C LEU A 54 -9.52 20.98 -2.20
N GLU A 55 -8.79 22.08 -2.11
CA GLU A 55 -8.12 22.50 -0.89
C GLU A 55 -9.11 23.23 0.03
N PRO A 56 -9.35 22.75 1.27
CA PRO A 56 -10.40 23.29 2.13
C PRO A 56 -10.03 24.65 2.73
N THR A 57 -8.75 24.87 3.02
CA THR A 57 -8.23 26.09 3.66
C THR A 57 -6.81 26.38 3.18
N PRO A 58 -6.36 27.65 3.19
CA PRO A 58 -4.93 27.96 3.05
C PRO A 58 -4.12 27.24 4.13
N GLY A 59 -2.99 26.64 3.76
CA GLY A 59 -2.12 25.92 4.71
C GLY A 59 -2.53 24.48 5.02
N LYS A 60 -3.52 23.94 4.32
CA LYS A 60 -3.86 22.52 4.37
C LYS A 60 -4.11 21.97 2.97
N LYS A 61 -3.50 20.84 2.64
CA LYS A 61 -3.80 20.05 1.44
C LYS A 61 -4.44 18.72 1.88
N ILE A 62 -5.22 18.13 0.98
CA ILE A 62 -5.73 16.76 1.15
C ILE A 62 -5.17 15.96 -0.02
N LEU A 63 -4.41 14.91 0.26
CA LEU A 63 -3.96 13.96 -0.77
C LEU A 63 -4.96 12.82 -0.87
N ASN A 64 -5.12 12.32 -2.09
CA ASN A 64 -5.87 11.11 -2.39
C ASN A 64 -4.99 10.17 -3.20
N ALA A 65 -4.75 8.97 -2.68
CA ALA A 65 -4.01 7.92 -3.37
C ALA A 65 -4.96 6.97 -4.10
N SER A 66 -4.57 6.56 -5.30
CA SER A 66 -5.23 5.51 -6.05
C SER A 66 -4.19 4.50 -6.54
N PRO A 67 -4.36 3.19 -6.28
CA PRO A 67 -3.47 2.20 -6.86
C PRO A 67 -3.60 2.21 -8.38
N ILE A 68 -2.46 2.07 -9.06
CA ILE A 68 -2.37 2.12 -10.53
C ILE A 68 -1.77 0.82 -11.07
N VAL A 69 -2.23 0.43 -12.25
CA VAL A 69 -1.86 -0.79 -12.95
C VAL A 69 -1.17 -0.41 -14.25
N LYS A 70 -0.04 -1.06 -14.55
CA LYS A 70 0.70 -0.90 -15.81
C LYS A 70 0.53 -2.14 -16.67
N ASN A 71 -0.63 -2.24 -17.32
CA ASN A 71 -0.93 -3.31 -18.27
C ASN A 71 -2.02 -2.83 -19.24
N ALA A 72 -1.68 -2.66 -20.52
CA ALA A 72 -2.59 -2.12 -21.52
C ALA A 72 -3.82 -3.03 -21.78
N ASP A 73 -3.63 -4.35 -21.74
CA ASP A 73 -4.71 -5.32 -21.96
C ASP A 73 -5.69 -5.30 -20.79
N TYR A 74 -5.17 -5.24 -19.56
CA TYR A 74 -5.98 -5.04 -18.37
C TYR A 74 -6.75 -3.71 -18.45
N CYS A 75 -6.07 -2.61 -18.79
CA CYS A 75 -6.69 -1.30 -18.86
C CYS A 75 -7.83 -1.27 -19.89
N ALA A 76 -7.64 -1.85 -21.07
CA ALA A 76 -8.70 -1.99 -22.06
C ALA A 76 -9.87 -2.84 -21.52
N ALA A 77 -9.58 -4.00 -20.92
CA ALA A 77 -10.60 -4.89 -20.36
C ALA A 77 -11.35 -4.29 -19.14
N ALA A 78 -10.72 -3.38 -18.40
CA ALA A 78 -11.32 -2.62 -17.31
C ALA A 78 -12.12 -1.39 -17.77
N GLY A 79 -12.25 -1.17 -19.09
CA GLY A 79 -12.99 -0.05 -19.67
C GLY A 79 -12.22 1.28 -19.70
N LEU A 80 -10.89 1.21 -19.64
CA LEU A 80 -9.94 2.34 -19.71
C LEU A 80 -9.10 2.22 -20.99
N THR A 81 -9.76 2.10 -22.13
CA THR A 81 -9.13 1.91 -23.45
C THR A 81 -8.19 3.07 -23.81
N GLY A 82 -7.02 2.74 -24.37
CA GLY A 82 -6.01 3.73 -24.79
C GLY A 82 -4.98 4.07 -23.71
N HIS A 83 -5.10 3.49 -22.51
CA HIS A 83 -4.16 3.69 -21.41
C HIS A 83 -3.21 2.49 -21.26
N THR A 84 -1.91 2.74 -21.11
CA THR A 84 -0.90 1.72 -20.74
C THR A 84 -0.67 1.64 -19.24
N ILE A 85 -0.93 2.76 -18.53
CA ILE A 85 -1.00 2.86 -17.08
C ILE A 85 -2.37 3.43 -16.76
N CYS A 86 -3.13 2.73 -15.94
CA CYS A 86 -4.48 3.13 -15.60
C CYS A 86 -4.82 2.84 -14.15
N ASN A 87 -5.91 3.48 -13.75
CA ASN A 87 -6.62 3.24 -12.52
C ASN A 87 -7.21 1.82 -12.52
N THR A 88 -7.51 1.21 -11.36
CA THR A 88 -8.03 -0.18 -11.31
C THR A 88 -9.36 -0.37 -12.05
N ARG A 89 -10.23 0.65 -11.97
CA ARG A 89 -11.52 0.77 -12.67
C ARG A 89 -11.81 2.23 -13.00
N ASN A 90 -12.84 2.49 -13.79
CA ASN A 90 -13.43 3.83 -13.87
C ASN A 90 -13.88 4.29 -12.48
N GLU A 91 -13.76 5.60 -12.19
CA GLU A 91 -14.04 6.19 -10.85
C GLU A 91 -15.44 5.84 -10.34
N ASN A 92 -16.42 5.82 -11.24
CA ASN A 92 -17.83 5.59 -10.92
C ASN A 92 -18.25 4.11 -11.05
N ALA A 93 -17.31 3.20 -11.31
CA ALA A 93 -17.62 1.78 -11.42
C ALA A 93 -17.89 1.18 -10.02
N PRO A 94 -18.92 0.34 -9.85
CA PRO A 94 -19.25 -0.23 -8.54
C PRO A 94 -18.12 -1.10 -7.97
N GLU A 95 -17.30 -1.73 -8.81
CA GLU A 95 -16.17 -2.56 -8.42
C GLU A 95 -14.93 -1.75 -8.02
N ARG A 96 -14.93 -0.42 -8.25
CA ARG A 96 -13.76 0.46 -8.06
C ARG A 96 -13.15 0.31 -6.67
N VAL A 97 -13.97 0.46 -5.63
CA VAL A 97 -13.53 0.42 -4.23
C VAL A 97 -12.92 -0.94 -3.90
N ALA A 98 -13.55 -2.04 -4.35
CA ALA A 98 -13.04 -3.37 -4.10
C ALA A 98 -11.71 -3.63 -4.83
N CYS A 99 -11.58 -3.18 -6.07
CA CYS A 99 -10.32 -3.33 -6.81
C CYS A 99 -9.18 -2.48 -6.25
N ASP A 100 -9.48 -1.28 -5.78
CA ASP A 100 -8.49 -0.44 -5.10
C ASP A 100 -8.03 -1.12 -3.80
N ASN A 101 -8.96 -1.65 -3.01
CA ASN A 101 -8.64 -2.39 -1.78
C ASN A 101 -7.85 -3.68 -2.08
N TYR A 102 -8.17 -4.36 -3.17
CA TYR A 102 -7.47 -5.56 -3.59
C TYR A 102 -5.97 -5.28 -3.83
N LEU A 103 -5.63 -4.22 -4.56
CA LEU A 103 -4.24 -3.86 -4.80
C LEU A 103 -3.57 -3.15 -3.62
N SER A 104 -4.33 -2.42 -2.80
CA SER A 104 -3.77 -1.65 -1.70
C SER A 104 -3.55 -2.46 -0.44
N GLY A 105 -4.30 -3.55 -0.25
CA GLY A 105 -4.24 -4.39 0.94
C GLY A 105 -4.82 -3.72 2.18
N ILE A 106 -4.35 -4.16 3.34
CA ILE A 106 -4.80 -3.69 4.66
C ILE A 106 -3.67 -2.86 5.30
N ALA A 107 -3.92 -1.57 5.54
CA ALA A 107 -3.02 -0.69 6.25
C ALA A 107 -2.78 -1.17 7.70
N ASP A 108 -1.74 -0.67 8.33
CA ASP A 108 -1.37 -1.06 9.70
C ASP A 108 -2.46 -0.71 10.73
N THR A 109 -3.31 0.26 10.42
CA THR A 109 -4.46 0.61 11.26
C THR A 109 -5.59 -0.43 11.20
N GLY A 110 -5.46 -1.46 10.35
CA GLY A 110 -6.48 -2.48 10.10
C GLY A 110 -7.54 -2.09 9.07
N MET A 111 -7.44 -0.90 8.46
CA MET A 111 -8.38 -0.44 7.42
C MET A 111 -7.89 -0.79 6.01
N PRO A 112 -8.77 -1.03 5.04
CA PRO A 112 -8.38 -1.17 3.64
C PRO A 112 -7.74 0.11 3.10
N GLY A 113 -6.62 0.00 2.40
CA GLY A 113 -5.91 1.14 1.81
C GLY A 113 -4.41 1.15 2.09
N PRO A 114 -3.69 2.19 1.63
CA PRO A 114 -2.25 2.33 1.82
C PRO A 114 -1.88 2.72 3.25
N ASN A 115 -0.60 2.52 3.58
CA ASN A 115 0.08 3.23 4.66
C ASN A 115 0.69 4.53 4.10
N TRP A 116 0.63 5.61 4.88
CA TRP A 116 1.21 6.91 4.51
C TRP A 116 2.46 7.24 5.32
N PHE A 117 3.42 7.86 4.63
CA PHE A 117 4.68 8.30 5.18
C PHE A 117 5.05 9.69 4.68
N GLU A 118 5.82 10.41 5.46
CA GLU A 118 6.53 11.62 5.06
C GLU A 118 8.02 11.34 5.00
N ASP A 119 8.67 11.81 3.94
CA ASP A 119 10.13 11.89 3.88
C ASP A 119 10.60 13.14 4.64
N VAL A 120 10.90 12.97 5.93
CA VAL A 120 11.11 14.09 6.86
C VAL A 120 12.47 14.79 6.69
N ASP A 121 13.41 14.19 5.95
CA ASP A 121 14.74 14.77 5.71
C ASP A 121 15.06 14.99 4.23
N ASN A 122 14.10 14.72 3.34
CA ASN A 122 14.26 14.75 1.88
C ASN A 122 15.41 13.86 1.35
N ASN A 123 15.84 12.88 2.15
CA ASN A 123 16.88 11.90 1.81
C ASN A 123 16.34 10.46 1.88
N GLY A 124 15.01 10.30 1.87
CA GLY A 124 14.32 9.01 1.88
C GLY A 124 14.05 8.47 3.29
N LYS A 125 14.21 9.26 4.35
CA LYS A 125 13.84 8.83 5.69
C LYS A 125 12.33 8.93 5.88
N LEU A 126 11.66 7.82 5.59
CA LEU A 126 10.21 7.71 5.74
C LEU A 126 9.81 7.56 7.21
N VAL A 127 8.99 8.50 7.68
CA VAL A 127 8.32 8.44 8.99
C VAL A 127 6.82 8.36 8.74
N LYS A 128 6.12 7.52 9.49
CA LYS A 128 4.69 7.30 9.31
C LYS A 128 3.90 8.57 9.64
N CYS A 129 2.95 8.94 8.79
CA CYS A 129 2.09 10.08 9.05
C CYS A 129 1.27 9.88 10.34
N GLY A 130 1.16 10.93 11.14
CA GLY A 130 0.58 10.93 12.49
C GLY A 130 1.59 10.66 13.62
N GLU A 131 2.83 10.31 13.29
CA GLU A 131 3.92 10.21 14.28
C GLU A 131 4.55 11.58 14.57
N ALA A 132 5.25 11.67 15.71
CA ALA A 132 5.92 12.89 16.12
C ALA A 132 6.95 13.37 15.09
N GLY A 133 6.89 14.66 14.76
CA GLY A 133 7.80 15.29 13.79
C GLY A 133 7.35 15.17 12.32
N THR A 134 6.16 14.64 12.07
CA THR A 134 5.50 14.72 10.74
C THR A 134 4.53 15.89 10.65
N HIS A 135 4.22 16.29 9.43
CA HIS A 135 3.30 17.35 9.02
C HIS A 135 2.10 16.77 8.27
N CYS A 136 1.73 15.52 8.56
CA CYS A 136 0.64 14.84 7.91
C CYS A 136 -0.16 13.98 8.90
N ASP A 137 -1.48 13.97 8.73
CA ASP A 137 -2.41 13.19 9.55
C ASP A 137 -3.22 12.23 8.68
N LEU A 138 -3.34 10.99 9.14
CA LEU A 138 -4.25 10.01 8.55
C LEU A 138 -5.71 10.44 8.75
N LYS A 139 -6.55 10.18 7.74
CA LYS A 139 -8.00 10.32 7.87
C LYS A 139 -8.61 9.07 8.50
N PRO A 140 -9.25 9.17 9.69
CA PRO A 140 -9.85 8.00 10.33
C PRO A 140 -11.01 7.40 9.52
N GLU A 141 -11.65 8.19 8.66
CA GLU A 141 -12.76 7.75 7.81
C GLU A 141 -12.33 7.06 6.51
N ASN A 142 -11.11 7.29 6.00
CA ASN A 142 -10.68 6.79 4.69
C ASN A 142 -9.15 6.77 4.53
N GLN A 143 -8.54 5.58 4.46
CA GLN A 143 -7.07 5.48 4.34
C GLN A 143 -6.49 5.91 3.00
N TYR A 144 -7.32 6.11 1.98
CA TYR A 144 -6.84 6.70 0.73
C TYR A 144 -6.62 8.21 0.84
N LEU A 145 -7.04 8.84 1.94
CA LEU A 145 -6.90 10.27 2.16
C LEU A 145 -5.86 10.59 3.23
N LEU A 146 -5.10 11.66 2.99
CA LEU A 146 -4.12 12.20 3.93
C LEU A 146 -4.30 13.71 4.05
N ASP A 147 -4.39 14.21 5.28
CA ASP A 147 -4.27 15.65 5.54
C ASP A 147 -2.80 16.03 5.62
N VAL A 148 -2.44 17.16 5.01
CA VAL A 148 -1.06 17.64 4.95
C VAL A 148 -0.97 19.11 5.33
N TYR A 149 0.07 19.48 6.08
CA TYR A 149 0.24 20.80 6.69
C TYR A 149 1.58 21.47 6.37
N ALA A 150 2.42 20.87 5.52
CA ALA A 150 3.63 21.50 5.01
C ALA A 150 3.94 21.06 3.57
N PRO A 151 4.76 21.82 2.82
CA PRO A 151 5.45 21.29 1.63
C PRO A 151 6.32 20.09 2.02
N GLY A 152 6.60 19.19 1.07
CA GLY A 152 7.41 18.00 1.33
C GLY A 152 7.06 16.84 0.41
N SER A 153 7.63 15.68 0.71
CA SER A 153 7.39 14.44 -0.04
C SER A 153 6.58 13.46 0.81
N TYR A 154 5.43 13.06 0.27
CA TYR A 154 4.47 12.18 0.95
C TYR A 154 4.29 10.91 0.14
N VAL A 155 4.44 9.77 0.80
CA VAL A 155 4.52 8.45 0.18
C VAL A 155 3.35 7.59 0.63
N ALA A 156 2.62 7.02 -0.33
CA ALA A 156 1.61 6.00 -0.09
C ALA A 156 2.18 4.64 -0.50
N CYS A 157 2.21 3.67 0.41
CA CYS A 157 2.65 2.31 0.14
C CYS A 157 1.55 1.31 0.45
N GLY A 158 1.49 0.23 -0.34
CA GLY A 158 0.53 -0.84 -0.10
C GLY A 158 0.70 -1.47 1.28
N GLY A 159 -0.42 -1.81 1.93
CA GLY A 159 -0.45 -2.49 3.22
C GLY A 159 -0.27 -4.00 3.11
N LYS A 160 -0.59 -4.72 4.18
CA LYS A 160 -0.52 -6.18 4.23
C LYS A 160 -1.43 -6.81 3.16
N GLY A 161 -0.87 -7.77 2.41
CA GLY A 161 -1.60 -8.47 1.34
C GLY A 161 -1.62 -7.73 -0.01
N SER A 162 -0.91 -6.59 -0.10
CA SER A 162 -0.62 -5.89 -1.35
C SER A 162 0.71 -6.35 -1.96
N PRO A 163 1.03 -5.92 -3.19
CA PRO A 163 2.36 -6.07 -3.81
C PRO A 163 3.48 -5.26 -3.14
N GLY A 164 3.17 -4.39 -2.17
CA GLY A 164 4.15 -3.54 -1.47
C GLY A 164 4.70 -2.39 -2.32
N THR A 165 4.08 -2.09 -3.46
CA THR A 165 4.44 -0.96 -4.32
C THR A 165 4.04 0.37 -3.66
N CYS A 166 4.80 1.43 -3.95
CA CYS A 166 4.58 2.76 -3.41
C CYS A 166 4.40 3.80 -4.51
N GLY A 167 3.80 4.92 -4.17
CA GLY A 167 3.80 6.15 -4.96
C GLY A 167 4.16 7.34 -4.08
N VAL A 168 4.69 8.39 -4.70
CA VAL A 168 5.10 9.62 -3.99
C VAL A 168 4.43 10.83 -4.61
N CYS A 169 4.06 11.78 -3.75
CA CYS A 169 3.64 13.12 -4.12
C CYS A 169 4.63 14.10 -3.52
N VAL A 170 5.29 14.87 -4.37
CA VAL A 170 6.15 15.98 -3.94
C VAL A 170 5.36 17.27 -4.07
N ILE A 171 5.15 17.98 -2.96
CA ILE A 171 4.51 19.29 -2.92
C ILE A 171 5.60 20.34 -2.78
N ALA A 172 5.81 21.15 -3.81
CA ALA A 172 6.83 22.18 -3.78
C ALA A 172 6.44 23.35 -2.84
N PRO A 173 7.42 24.06 -2.25
CA PRO A 173 7.14 25.27 -1.48
C PRO A 173 6.37 26.35 -2.26
N SER A 174 6.56 26.39 -3.59
CA SER A 174 5.84 27.29 -4.49
C SER A 174 4.35 26.99 -4.57
N ASP A 175 3.92 25.76 -4.29
CA ASP A 175 2.52 25.31 -4.34
C ASP A 175 1.84 25.38 -2.96
N TRP A 176 2.47 26.07 -2.00
CA TRP A 176 2.01 26.12 -0.62
C TRP A 176 1.38 27.46 -0.23
N GLY A 177 0.44 27.42 0.73
CA GLY A 177 -0.10 28.62 1.37
C GLY A 177 -1.29 29.29 0.65
N TYR A 178 -1.77 28.74 -0.45
CA TYR A 178 -2.96 29.24 -1.16
C TYR A 178 -3.82 28.10 -1.68
N ILE A 179 -5.05 28.44 -2.10
CA ILE A 179 -6.04 27.52 -2.67
C ILE A 179 -5.87 27.47 -4.19
N HIS A 180 -5.58 26.30 -4.75
CA HIS A 180 -5.51 26.12 -6.20
C HIS A 180 -6.89 25.95 -6.83
N LYS A 181 -7.14 26.68 -7.92
CA LYS A 181 -8.33 26.46 -8.76
C LYS A 181 -8.30 25.12 -9.49
N ASN A 182 -7.10 24.64 -9.83
CA ASN A 182 -6.89 23.32 -10.41
C ASN A 182 -5.66 22.69 -9.73
N PRO A 183 -5.86 21.76 -8.78
CA PRO A 183 -4.76 21.11 -8.06
C PRO A 183 -4.09 19.96 -8.84
N SER A 184 -4.54 19.72 -10.09
CA SER A 184 -3.95 18.69 -10.94
C SER A 184 -2.48 18.98 -11.25
N GLY A 185 -1.60 18.00 -11.04
CA GLY A 185 -0.16 18.12 -11.32
C GLY A 185 0.68 18.71 -10.20
N ILE A 186 0.07 19.08 -9.05
CA ILE A 186 0.83 19.50 -7.86
C ILE A 186 1.71 18.35 -7.34
N CYS A 187 1.17 17.13 -7.35
CA CYS A 187 1.99 15.95 -7.13
C CYS A 187 2.84 15.71 -8.39
N GLY A 188 4.09 16.18 -8.36
CA GLY A 188 5.06 15.83 -9.38
C GLY A 188 5.23 14.30 -9.43
N LEU A 189 5.16 13.71 -10.63
CA LEU A 189 5.69 12.36 -10.84
C LEU A 189 7.21 12.47 -10.70
N SER A 190 7.78 11.97 -9.61
CA SER A 190 9.22 11.71 -9.53
C SER A 190 9.56 10.36 -10.12
#